data_AF-A0A0P1G311-F1
#
_entry.id   AF-A0A0P1G311-F1
#
_cell.length_a   1.000
_cell.length_b   1.000
_cell.length_c   1.000
_cell.angle_alpha   90.00
_cell.angle_beta   90.00
_cell.angle_gamma   90.00
#
_symmetry.space_group_name_H-M   'P 1'
#
loop_
_entity.id
_entity.type
_entity.pdbx_description
1 polymer ?
#
loop_
_entity_poly.entity_id
_entity_poly.type
_entity_poly.pdbx_seq_one_letter_code
_entity_poly.pdbx_strand_id
1 'polypeptide(L)' 'MFTNDKVTHDLLEIAEFLLDERAKTLSEAEWRFRMRGYGYNLRRVDEGIEVAKLPKNEVLGTIAI' A
#
# COMPACT_ATOMS: atom_id res chain seq x y z
N MET A 1 -8.68 5.88 25.60
CA MET A 1 -7.46 6.00 24.78
C MET A 1 -7.27 4.69 24.04
N PHE A 2 -7.91 4.52 22.89
CA PHE A 2 -7.91 3.26 22.12
C PHE A 2 -8.09 3.56 20.64
N THR A 3 -7.04 4.01 19.94
CA THR A 3 -7.06 4.07 18.47
C THR A 3 -5.64 4.14 17.92
N ASN A 4 -4.86 3.08 18.08
CA ASN A 4 -3.63 2.96 17.29
C ASN A 4 -3.32 1.51 16.88
N ASP A 5 -3.71 0.53 17.71
CA ASP A 5 -3.43 -0.89 17.40
C ASP A 5 -4.17 -1.39 16.16
N LYS A 6 -5.43 -0.98 15.97
CA LYS A 6 -6.23 -1.39 14.80
C LYS A 6 -5.65 -0.86 13.49
N VAL A 7 -5.28 0.43 13.46
CA VAL A 7 -4.69 1.07 12.28
C VAL A 7 -3.33 0.46 11.95
N THR A 8 -2.53 0.15 12.98
CA THR A 8 -1.23 -0.49 12.80
C THR A 8 -1.37 -1.92 12.28
N HIS A 9 -2.33 -2.69 12.80
CA HIS A 9 -2.62 -4.04 12.30
C HIS A 9 -3.10 -4.03 10.85
N ASP A 10 -4.03 -3.13 10.52
CA ASP A 10 -4.55 -2.95 9.15
C ASP A 10 -3.41 -2.61 8.16
N LEU A 11 -2.42 -1.80 8.58
CA LEU A 11 -1.28 -1.46 7.73
C LEU A 11 -0.33 -2.63 7.46
N LEU A 12 -0.11 -3.51 8.43
CA LEU A 12 0.72 -4.70 8.26
C LEU A 12 0.07 -5.68 7.28
N GLU A 13 -1.24 -5.94 7.44
CA GLU A 13 -1.99 -6.80 6.52
C GLU A 13 -1.99 -6.23 5.08
N ILE A 14 -2.17 -4.91 4.95
CA ILE A 14 -2.07 -4.23 3.65
C ILE A 14 -0.66 -4.38 3.09
N ALA A 15 0.38 -4.22 3.89
CA ALA A 15 1.76 -4.34 3.42
C ALA A 15 2.08 -5.76 2.93
N GLU A 16 1.71 -6.79 3.68
CA GLU A 16 1.88 -8.20 3.28
C GLU A 16 1.16 -8.47 1.95
N PHE A 17 -0.10 -8.04 1.84
CA PHE A 17 -0.86 -8.15 0.59
C PHE A 17 -0.17 -7.46 -0.59
N LEU A 18 0.30 -6.22 -0.38
CA LEU A 18 0.98 -5.44 -1.42
C LEU A 18 2.28 -6.11 -1.89
N LEU A 19 3.07 -6.68 -0.96
CA LEU A 19 4.31 -7.40 -1.26
C LEU A 19 4.05 -8.72 -1.99
N ASP A 20 3.03 -9.48 -1.59
CA ASP A 20 2.60 -10.70 -2.28
C ASP A 20 2.18 -10.42 -3.73
N GLU A 21 1.44 -9.33 -3.94
CA GLU A 21 1.06 -8.90 -5.29
C GLU A 21 2.25 -8.38 -6.08
N ARG A 22 3.23 -7.74 -5.43
CA ARG A 22 4.47 -7.31 -6.08
C ARG A 22 5.24 -8.50 -6.65
N ALA A 23 5.31 -9.62 -5.93
CA ALA A 23 5.98 -10.84 -6.37
C ALA A 23 5.35 -11.48 -7.61
N LYS A 24 4.06 -11.19 -7.90
CA LYS A 24 3.29 -11.73 -9.04
C LYS A 24 3.34 -10.87 -10.30
N THR A 25 4.16 -9.81 -10.31
CA THR A 25 4.17 -8.80 -11.39
C THR A 25 5.57 -8.65 -11.98
N LEU A 26 5.65 -8.40 -13.29
CA LEU A 26 6.92 -8.31 -14.02
C LEU A 26 7.55 -6.92 -13.90
N SER A 27 6.76 -5.90 -13.54
CA SER A 27 7.26 -4.53 -13.34
C SER A 27 6.52 -3.77 -12.24
N GLU A 28 7.16 -2.71 -11.74
CA GLU A 28 6.52 -1.78 -10.80
C GLU A 28 5.29 -1.09 -11.43
N ALA A 29 5.32 -0.80 -12.72
CA ALA A 29 4.18 -0.19 -13.41
C ALA A 29 2.95 -1.09 -13.43
N GLU A 30 3.14 -2.39 -13.73
CA GLU A 30 2.07 -3.40 -13.67
C GLU A 30 1.52 -3.57 -12.26
N TRP A 31 2.41 -3.59 -11.26
CA TRP A 31 2.01 -3.67 -9.86
C TRP A 31 1.14 -2.49 -9.46
N ARG A 32 1.57 -1.25 -9.72
CA ARG A 32 0.79 -0.03 -9.43
C ARG A 32 -0.54 -0.02 -10.18
N PHE A 33 -0.58 -0.48 -11.43
CA PHE A 33 -1.82 -0.61 -12.18
C PHE A 33 -2.77 -1.60 -11.52
N ARG A 34 -2.28 -2.79 -11.13
CA ARG A 34 -3.06 -3.80 -10.41
C ARG A 34 -3.59 -3.25 -9.09
N MET A 35 -2.78 -2.52 -8.33
CA MET A 35 -3.19 -1.99 -7.02
C MET A 35 -4.31 -0.95 -7.11
N ARG A 36 -4.35 -0.17 -8.20
CA ARG A 36 -5.50 0.71 -8.45
C ARG A 36 -6.80 -0.07 -8.61
N GLY A 37 -6.74 -1.27 -9.18
CA GLY A 37 -7.89 -2.19 -9.27
C GLY A 37 -8.39 -2.66 -7.90
N TYR A 38 -7.51 -2.72 -6.90
CA TYR A 38 -7.87 -3.01 -5.50
C TYR A 38 -8.23 -1.77 -4.68
N GLY A 39 -8.23 -0.58 -5.29
CA GLY A 39 -8.53 0.67 -4.60
C GLY A 39 -7.35 1.29 -3.86
N TYR A 40 -6.11 0.89 -4.18
CA TYR A 40 -4.90 1.49 -3.62
C TYR A 40 -4.14 2.28 -4.68
N ASN A 41 -3.64 3.44 -4.28
CA ASN A 41 -2.68 4.22 -5.03
C ASN A 41 -1.31 4.06 -4.37
N LEU A 42 -0.31 3.70 -5.17
CA LEU A 42 1.06 3.51 -4.72
C LEU A 42 1.96 4.58 -5.33
N ARG A 43 2.71 5.29 -4.49
CA ARG A 43 3.66 6.32 -4.92
C ARG A 43 5.02 6.05 -4.32
N ARG A 44 6.06 6.10 -5.15
CA ARG A 44 7.44 6.00 -4.68
C ARG A 44 7.85 7.30 -4.02
N VAL A 45 8.38 7.19 -2.81
CA VAL A 45 8.95 8.26 -2.00
C VAL A 45 10.35 7.83 -1.56
N ASP A 46 11.12 8.74 -0.98
CA ASP A 46 12.50 8.45 -0.60
C ASP A 46 12.58 7.33 0.46
N GLU A 47 11.56 7.24 1.32
CA GLU A 47 11.44 6.27 2.41
C GLU A 47 10.83 4.91 1.98
N GLY A 48 10.40 4.76 0.72
CA GLY A 48 9.79 3.53 0.21
C GLY A 48 8.58 3.78 -0.69
N ILE A 49 7.46 3.10 -0.38
CA ILE A 49 6.20 3.24 -1.11
C ILE A 49 5.13 3.77 -0.18
N GLU A 50 4.64 4.96 -0.50
CA GLU A 50 3.44 5.51 0.12
C GLU A 50 2.19 4.81 -0.45
N VAL A 51 1.32 4.37 0.45
CA VAL A 51 0.05 3.73 0.16
C VAL A 51 -1.08 4.68 0.50
N ALA A 52 -1.96 4.93 -0.47
CA ALA A 52 -3.16 5.72 -0.27
C ALA A 52 -4.41 4.98 -0.72
N LYS A 53 -5.51 5.18 -0.02
CA LYS A 53 -6.82 4.60 -0.34
C LYS A 53 -7.57 5.48 -1.34
N LEU A 54 -7.97 4.88 -2.45
CA LEU A 54 -8.84 5.49 -3.45
C LEU A 54 -10.31 5.41 -3.01
N PRO A 55 -11.18 6.33 -3.48
CA PRO A 55 -10.90 7.39 -4.46
C PRO A 55 -10.34 8.68 -3.84
N LYS A 56 -10.37 8.83 -2.51
CA LYS A 56 -10.01 10.09 -1.84
C LYS A 56 -8.51 10.36 -1.74
N ASN A 57 -7.65 9.40 -2.10
CA ASN A 57 -6.21 9.43 -1.85
C ASN A 57 -5.88 9.67 -0.37
N GLU A 58 -6.60 8.99 0.51
CA GLU A 58 -6.31 9.03 1.95
C GLU A 58 -5.04 8.22 2.22
N VAL A 59 -3.96 8.90 2.61
CA VAL A 59 -2.67 8.25 2.89
C VAL A 59 -2.82 7.36 4.12
N LEU A 60 -2.56 6.07 3.94
CA LEU A 60 -2.58 5.09 5.00
C LEU A 60 -1.22 5.01 5.70
N GLY A 61 -0.13 5.08 4.93
CA GLY A 61 1.24 5.02 5.45
C GLY A 61 2.28 4.79 4.37
N THR A 62 3.52 4.56 4.80
CA THR A 62 4.65 4.23 3.92
C THR A 62 5.21 2.86 4.29
N ILE A 63 5.45 2.03 3.27
CA ILE A 63 6.05 0.71 3.41
C ILE A 63 7.49 0.79 2.90
N ALA A 64 8.43 0.36 3.73
CA ALA A 64 9.81 0.14 3.30
C ALA A 64 9.86 -1.14 2.45
N ILE A 65 10.44 -1.05 1.25
CA ILE A 65 10.68 -2.16 0.33
C ILE A 65 12.17 -2.30 0.03
#